data_AF-A0A7Y9L5L7-F1
#
_entry.id   AF-A0A7Y9L5L7-F1
#
_cell.length_a   1.000
_cell.length_b   1.000
_cell.length_c   1.000
_cell.angle_alpha   90.00
_cell.angle_beta   90.00
_cell.angle_gamma   90.00
#
_symmetry.space_group_name_H-M   'P 1'
#
loop_
_entity.id
_entity.type
_entity.pdbx_description
1 polymer ?
#
loop_
_entity_poly.entity_id
_entity_poly.type
_entity_poly.pdbx_seq_one_letter_code
_entity_poly.pdbx_strand_id
1 'polypeptide(L)'
;MDYEGVVDLSDFMVQRYLTKIQIANERLYWLGKSATKEAAFTAGFTGLLPSISAASGVYKVGLSKPATSMEASAIDATGLVTVADTSTLSDGDVVTITNLTGTSKDTTNGTPGISPQGQSYFIQIASATSFKLVRNYNEINTRKAATFTGTSTDPTVSYINASNVLSVLSSVYSQLDPADRSQDDFNLQIPLHVGYAYAQAQANKAVNVLNAFTDSKQMDYLGMPLQLMNHWQANTILGARASNLFLGVDLLGDESELSTVYMKPYTNDNVVRMKARMKAAVNFKFANEIFYLSA
;
A
#
# COMPACT_ATOMS: atom_id res chain seq x y z
N MET A 1 19.15 -15.21 -43.14
CA MET A 1 18.03 -15.81 -42.38
C MET A 1 17.72 -14.84 -41.26
N ASP A 2 16.74 -13.97 -41.47
CA ASP A 2 16.28 -13.06 -40.43
C ASP A 2 15.51 -13.87 -39.39
N TYR A 3 15.93 -13.73 -38.13
CA TYR A 3 15.24 -14.30 -36.99
C TYR A 3 13.92 -13.54 -36.78
N GLU A 4 12.82 -14.07 -37.29
CA GLU A 4 11.49 -13.64 -36.89
C GLU A 4 11.29 -14.05 -35.43
N GLY A 5 11.34 -13.08 -34.52
CA GLY A 5 11.04 -13.31 -33.11
C GLY A 5 9.68 -13.98 -32.97
N VAL A 6 9.67 -15.11 -32.26
CA VAL A 6 8.49 -15.94 -32.01
C VAL A 6 7.33 -15.05 -31.54
N VAL A 7 6.15 -15.19 -32.15
CA VAL A 7 4.92 -14.44 -31.82
C VAL A 7 4.62 -14.43 -30.31
N ASP A 8 5.06 -15.49 -29.61
CA ASP A 8 5.01 -15.61 -28.15
C ASP A 8 5.72 -14.48 -27.39
N LEU A 9 6.82 -13.93 -27.92
CA LEU A 9 7.57 -12.88 -27.23
C LEU A 9 6.83 -11.53 -27.33
N SER A 10 6.22 -11.23 -28.47
CA SER A 10 5.40 -10.02 -28.63
C SER A 10 4.15 -10.08 -27.74
N ASP A 11 3.46 -11.21 -27.71
CA ASP A 11 2.26 -11.38 -26.89
C ASP A 11 2.58 -11.37 -25.39
N PHE A 12 3.69 -11.99 -24.98
CA PHE A 12 4.20 -11.91 -23.60
C PHE A 12 4.51 -10.46 -23.19
N MET A 13 5.13 -9.69 -24.08
CA MET A 13 5.44 -8.28 -23.80
C MET A 13 4.15 -7.46 -23.67
N VAL A 14 3.18 -7.64 -24.57
CA VAL A 14 1.87 -6.98 -24.48
C VAL A 14 1.17 -7.32 -23.18
N GLN A 15 1.09 -8.60 -22.82
CA GLN A 15 0.47 -9.06 -21.57
C GLN A 15 1.13 -8.43 -20.34
N ARG A 16 2.47 -8.39 -20.30
CA ARG A 16 3.21 -7.78 -19.19
C ARG A 16 2.99 -6.28 -19.09
N TYR A 17 2.86 -5.59 -20.22
CA TYR A 17 2.55 -4.15 -20.23
C TYR A 17 1.11 -3.86 -19.82
N LEU A 18 0.15 -4.70 -20.20
CA LEU A 18 -1.23 -4.58 -19.74
C LEU A 18 -1.34 -4.73 -18.22
N THR A 19 -0.66 -5.72 -17.64
CA THR A 19 -0.60 -5.87 -16.17
C THR A 19 -0.01 -4.62 -15.51
N LYS A 20 1.05 -4.04 -16.07
CA LYS A 20 1.62 -2.79 -15.54
C LYS A 20 0.64 -1.62 -15.60
N ILE A 21 -0.13 -1.48 -16.68
CA ILE A 21 -1.18 -0.44 -16.78
C ILE A 21 -2.26 -0.68 -15.72
N GLN A 22 -2.72 -1.91 -15.53
CA GLN A 22 -3.75 -2.23 -14.54
C GLN A 22 -3.29 -1.83 -13.13
N ILE A 23 -2.05 -2.20 -12.76
CA ILE A 23 -1.45 -1.83 -11.47
C ILE A 23 -1.34 -0.30 -11.34
N ALA A 24 -0.91 0.38 -12.40
CA ALA A 24 -0.80 1.83 -12.41
C ALA A 24 -2.16 2.51 -12.22
N ASN A 25 -3.21 2.01 -12.88
CA ASN A 25 -4.57 2.55 -12.73
C ASN A 25 -5.13 2.29 -11.33
N GLU A 26 -4.94 1.10 -10.77
CA GLU A 26 -5.36 0.80 -9.40
C GLU A 26 -4.69 1.75 -8.40
N ARG A 27 -3.36 1.90 -8.48
CA ARG A 27 -2.62 2.86 -7.65
C ARG A 27 -3.08 4.29 -7.84
N LEU A 28 -3.35 4.69 -9.08
CA LEU A 28 -3.86 6.03 -9.40
C LEU A 28 -5.15 6.29 -8.63
N TYR A 29 -6.13 5.39 -8.74
CA TYR A 29 -7.45 5.55 -8.15
C TYR A 29 -7.41 5.58 -6.63
N TRP A 30 -6.62 4.73 -6.00
CA TRP A 30 -6.58 4.67 -4.54
C TRP A 30 -5.65 5.70 -3.90
N LEU A 31 -4.45 5.88 -4.44
CA LEU A 31 -3.35 6.61 -3.79
C LEU A 31 -2.98 7.91 -4.49
N GLY A 32 -3.47 8.11 -5.71
CA GLY A 32 -3.19 9.31 -6.49
C GLY A 32 -1.95 9.22 -7.37
N LYS A 33 -1.72 10.29 -8.12
CA LYS A 33 -0.62 10.42 -9.10
C LYS A 33 0.77 10.20 -8.49
N SER A 34 0.99 10.59 -7.24
CA SER A 34 2.29 10.45 -6.58
C SER A 34 2.69 9.00 -6.35
N ALA A 35 1.73 8.08 -6.33
CA ALA A 35 1.96 6.66 -6.16
C ALA A 35 2.19 5.91 -7.48
N THR A 36 1.91 6.53 -8.62
CA THR A 36 2.08 5.94 -9.96
C THR A 36 3.38 6.38 -10.58
N LYS A 37 4.36 5.47 -10.63
CA LYS A 37 5.70 5.72 -11.20
C LYS A 37 5.79 5.31 -12.67
N GLU A 38 4.82 4.51 -13.12
CA GLU A 38 4.74 3.90 -14.44
C GLU A 38 4.21 4.87 -15.50
N ALA A 39 3.62 6.00 -15.10
CA ALA A 39 2.99 6.96 -15.99
C ALA A 39 3.29 8.41 -15.56
N ALA A 40 3.43 9.30 -16.55
CA ALA A 40 3.52 10.74 -16.34
C ALA A 40 2.13 11.36 -16.55
N PHE A 41 1.68 12.13 -15.56
CA PHE A 41 0.38 12.81 -15.62
C PHE A 41 0.58 14.32 -15.73
N THR A 42 -0.24 14.98 -16.54
CA THR A 42 -0.26 16.44 -16.66
C THR A 42 -1.17 17.09 -15.63
N ALA A 43 -2.34 16.51 -15.35
CA ALA A 43 -3.27 16.98 -14.32
C ALA A 43 -2.92 16.42 -12.92
N GLY A 44 -3.41 17.10 -11.88
CA GLY A 44 -3.39 16.58 -10.51
C GLY A 44 -4.48 15.52 -10.31
N PHE A 45 -4.15 14.45 -9.59
CA PHE A 45 -5.11 13.41 -9.21
C PHE A 45 -4.75 12.91 -7.80
N THR A 46 -5.60 13.23 -6.83
CA THR A 46 -5.32 13.01 -5.39
C THR A 46 -5.53 11.55 -4.96
N GLY A 47 -6.38 10.79 -5.65
CA GLY A 47 -6.77 9.44 -5.23
C GLY A 47 -7.80 9.42 -4.10
N LEU A 48 -8.43 8.27 -3.88
CA LEU A 48 -9.54 8.14 -2.94
C LEU A 48 -9.08 8.16 -1.48
N LEU A 49 -8.00 7.44 -1.13
CA LEU A 49 -7.52 7.37 0.25
C LEU A 49 -7.02 8.74 0.76
N PRO A 50 -6.21 9.50 0.01
CA PRO A 50 -5.83 10.84 0.46
C PRO A 50 -7.01 11.81 0.50
N SER A 51 -8.04 11.61 -0.34
CA SER A 51 -9.28 12.41 -0.27
C SER A 51 -10.10 12.08 0.99
N ILE A 52 -10.20 10.81 1.37
CA ILE A 52 -10.86 10.36 2.61
C ILE A 52 -10.07 10.84 3.84
N SER A 53 -8.73 10.75 3.81
CA SER A 53 -7.90 11.21 4.92
C SER A 53 -7.95 12.74 5.11
N ALA A 54 -8.19 13.51 4.05
CA ALA A 54 -8.37 14.96 4.12
C ALA A 54 -9.80 15.40 4.51
N ALA A 55 -10.82 14.58 4.24
CA ALA A 55 -12.21 14.97 4.41
C ALA A 55 -12.61 15.18 5.88
N SER A 56 -13.43 16.21 6.14
CA SER A 56 -14.07 16.44 7.42
C SER A 56 -15.28 15.51 7.58
N GLY A 57 -15.42 14.89 8.76
CA GLY A 57 -16.56 14.01 9.06
C GLY A 57 -16.29 12.51 8.90
N VAL A 58 -15.16 12.12 8.30
CA VAL A 58 -14.68 10.73 8.35
C VAL A 58 -14.21 10.42 9.76
N TYR A 59 -14.62 9.26 10.29
CA TYR A 59 -14.12 8.79 11.58
C TYR A 59 -12.71 8.23 11.41
N LYS A 60 -11.72 8.93 11.96
CA LYS A 60 -10.29 8.65 11.76
C LYS A 60 -9.65 8.10 13.02
N VAL A 61 -8.86 7.05 12.87
CA VAL A 61 -8.14 6.39 13.97
C VAL A 61 -6.66 6.28 13.59
N GLY A 62 -5.80 6.85 14.42
CA GLY A 62 -4.35 6.72 14.26
C GLY A 62 -3.81 5.42 14.87
N LEU A 63 -2.67 4.96 14.37
CA LEU A 63 -1.91 3.84 14.95
C LEU A 63 -1.00 4.25 16.12
N SER A 64 -1.22 5.41 16.74
CA SER A 64 -0.37 6.00 17.79
C SER A 64 -0.48 5.34 19.17
N LYS A 65 -1.05 4.13 19.27
CA LYS A 65 -1.16 3.40 20.53
C LYS A 65 0.09 2.54 20.77
N PRO A 66 0.51 2.31 22.01
CA PRO A 66 1.70 1.50 22.31
C PRO A 66 1.72 0.08 21.71
N ALA A 67 0.56 -0.48 21.39
CA ALA A 67 0.45 -1.81 20.75
C ALA A 67 0.66 -1.79 19.23
N THR A 68 0.64 -0.61 18.61
CA THR A 68 0.67 -0.41 17.15
C THR A 68 1.69 0.63 16.70
N SER A 69 2.33 1.32 17.65
CA SER A 69 3.42 2.25 17.39
C SER A 69 4.50 2.16 18.46
N MET A 70 5.73 2.48 18.07
CA MET A 70 6.86 2.66 18.96
C MET A 70 7.65 3.92 18.59
N GLU A 71 8.17 4.62 19.60
CA GLU A 71 9.09 5.73 19.37
C GLU A 71 10.49 5.19 19.05
N ALA A 72 11.11 5.76 18.03
CA ALA A 72 12.50 5.55 17.70
C ALA A 72 13.31 6.79 18.07
N SER A 73 14.58 6.61 18.42
CA SER A 73 15.47 7.73 18.75
C SER A 73 16.02 8.41 17.50
N ALA A 74 16.35 7.64 16.46
CA ALA A 74 16.86 8.16 15.21
C ALA A 74 16.71 7.17 14.04
N ILE A 75 16.77 7.72 12.82
CA ILE A 75 17.08 6.99 11.59
C ILE A 75 18.42 7.49 11.08
N ASP A 76 19.38 6.58 10.94
CA ASP A 76 20.72 6.90 10.44
C ASP A 76 20.81 6.89 8.89
N ALA A 77 21.95 7.31 8.36
CA ALA A 77 22.20 7.35 6.92
C ALA A 77 22.16 5.96 6.23
N THR A 78 22.33 4.88 7.00
CA THR A 78 22.28 3.49 6.52
C THR A 78 20.88 2.86 6.62
N GLY A 79 19.91 3.63 7.11
CA GLY A 79 18.54 3.19 7.32
C GLY A 79 18.37 2.34 8.59
N LEU A 80 19.32 2.37 9.53
CA LEU A 80 19.16 1.73 10.83
C LEU A 80 18.27 2.61 11.72
N VAL A 81 17.25 1.99 12.28
CA VAL A 81 16.32 2.59 13.23
C VAL A 81 16.62 2.03 14.62
N THR A 82 16.75 2.91 15.60
CA THR A 82 16.97 2.51 17.00
C THR A 82 15.68 2.71 17.80
N VAL A 83 15.19 1.63 18.42
CA VAL A 83 13.95 1.58 19.20
C VAL A 83 14.20 0.97 20.57
N ALA A 84 13.24 1.11 21.48
CA ALA A 84 13.37 0.56 22.84
C ALA A 84 13.36 -0.98 22.87
N ASP A 85 12.57 -1.61 22.01
CA ASP A 85 12.41 -3.06 21.95
C ASP A 85 11.90 -3.50 20.57
N THR A 86 12.43 -4.61 20.05
CA THR A 86 11.99 -5.23 18.79
C THR A 86 11.28 -6.57 19.00
N SER A 87 10.97 -6.98 20.24
CA SER A 87 10.40 -8.30 20.54
C SER A 87 9.06 -8.60 19.83
N THR A 88 8.29 -7.55 19.52
CA THR A 88 7.01 -7.67 18.80
C THR A 88 7.15 -7.61 17.29
N LEU A 89 8.37 -7.44 16.78
CA LEU A 89 8.68 -7.27 15.35
C LEU A 89 9.37 -8.52 14.80
N SER A 90 9.25 -8.73 13.50
CA SER A 90 9.91 -9.82 12.78
C SER A 90 10.46 -9.37 11.44
N ASP A 91 11.44 -10.10 10.93
CA ASP A 91 11.98 -9.87 9.60
C ASP A 91 10.87 -9.93 8.54
N GLY A 92 10.80 -8.91 7.68
CA GLY A 92 9.77 -8.80 6.66
C GLY A 92 8.46 -8.17 7.11
N ASP A 93 8.35 -7.71 8.37
CA ASP A 93 7.25 -6.84 8.78
C ASP A 93 7.28 -5.50 8.02
N VAL A 94 6.10 -4.89 7.89
CA VAL A 94 5.93 -3.59 7.22
C VAL A 94 5.67 -2.51 8.25
N VAL A 95 6.56 -1.53 8.31
CA VAL A 95 6.45 -0.37 9.20
C VAL A 95 6.21 0.91 8.39
N THR A 96 5.47 1.85 8.97
CA THR A 96 5.27 3.19 8.43
C THR A 96 5.90 4.21 9.35
N ILE A 97 6.73 5.09 8.80
CA ILE A 97 7.41 6.12 9.57
C ILE A 97 6.53 7.38 9.61
N THR A 98 6.21 7.82 10.82
CA THR A 98 5.46 9.06 11.08
C THR A 98 6.21 9.92 12.09
N ASN A 99 5.73 11.16 12.28
CA ASN A 99 6.29 12.14 13.21
C ASN A 99 7.82 12.34 13.16
N LEU A 100 8.41 12.37 11.97
CA LEU A 100 9.85 12.51 11.79
C LEU A 100 10.30 13.97 11.87
N THR A 101 11.31 14.26 12.70
CA THR A 101 12.00 15.56 12.71
C THR A 101 13.33 15.46 11.95
N GLY A 102 13.59 16.40 11.05
CA GLY A 102 14.87 16.53 10.35
C GLY A 102 14.74 16.61 8.83
N THR A 103 15.87 16.47 8.15
CA THR A 103 15.96 16.68 6.69
C THR A 103 16.25 15.40 5.93
N SER A 104 16.03 14.22 6.54
CA SER A 104 16.43 12.98 5.89
C SER A 104 15.65 12.76 4.58
N LYS A 105 16.37 12.26 3.57
CA LYS A 105 15.80 11.85 2.30
C LYS A 105 16.26 10.44 1.98
N ASP A 106 15.30 9.58 1.69
CA ASP A 106 15.55 8.26 1.15
C ASP A 106 16.00 8.38 -0.31
N THR A 107 17.25 8.03 -0.57
CA THR A 107 17.88 8.08 -1.90
C THR A 107 18.10 6.69 -2.49
N THR A 108 17.44 5.66 -1.97
CA THR A 108 17.67 4.26 -2.36
C THR A 108 17.51 4.04 -3.87
N ASN A 109 16.63 4.82 -4.50
CA ASN A 109 16.30 4.81 -5.93
C ASN A 109 16.72 6.09 -6.68
N GLY A 110 17.69 6.83 -6.15
CA GLY A 110 18.26 8.02 -6.78
C GLY A 110 17.88 9.34 -6.11
N THR A 111 18.47 10.42 -6.63
CA THR A 111 18.31 11.80 -6.15
C THR A 111 17.21 12.53 -6.94
N PRO A 112 16.50 13.51 -6.35
CA PRO A 112 16.75 14.17 -5.06
C PRO A 112 16.24 13.42 -3.80
N GLY A 113 15.79 12.16 -3.93
CA GLY A 113 15.30 11.35 -2.81
C GLY A 113 13.92 11.77 -2.31
N ILE A 114 13.28 10.93 -1.49
CA ILE A 114 11.94 11.21 -0.92
C ILE A 114 12.00 11.36 0.59
N SER A 115 11.14 12.19 1.18
CA SER A 115 11.04 12.23 2.66
C SER A 115 10.51 10.88 3.17
N PRO A 116 11.08 10.32 4.25
CA PRO A 116 10.56 9.11 4.87
C PRO A 116 9.23 9.32 5.61
N GLN A 117 8.84 10.57 5.89
CA GLN A 117 7.55 10.87 6.53
C GLN A 117 6.39 10.29 5.72
N GLY A 118 5.55 9.48 6.36
CA GLY A 118 4.41 8.79 5.75
C GLY A 118 4.79 7.67 4.79
N GLN A 119 6.08 7.27 4.73
CA GLN A 119 6.53 6.18 3.87
C GLN A 119 6.56 4.86 4.64
N SER A 120 6.27 3.78 3.92
CA SER A 120 6.30 2.42 4.46
C SER A 120 7.47 1.62 3.92
N TYR A 121 8.04 0.79 4.80
CA TYR A 121 9.26 0.03 4.58
C TYR A 121 9.08 -1.40 5.09
N PHE A 122 9.77 -2.34 4.45
CA PHE A 122 10.04 -3.63 5.07
C PHE A 122 11.16 -3.46 6.10
N ILE A 123 11.21 -4.33 7.10
CA ILE A 123 12.28 -4.31 8.11
C ILE A 123 13.10 -5.60 8.11
N GLN A 124 14.34 -5.46 8.56
CA GLN A 124 15.20 -6.56 8.96
C GLN A 124 15.75 -6.26 10.36
N ILE A 125 15.46 -7.11 11.33
CA ILE A 125 15.92 -6.96 12.72
C ILE A 125 17.45 -7.08 12.74
N ALA A 126 18.09 -6.08 13.32
CA ALA A 126 19.54 -6.03 13.48
C ALA A 126 19.95 -6.44 14.90
N SER A 127 19.14 -6.07 15.90
CA SER A 127 19.34 -6.43 17.30
C SER A 127 18.02 -6.28 18.08
N ALA A 128 18.04 -6.55 19.39
CA ALA A 128 16.89 -6.37 20.28
C ALA A 128 16.37 -4.92 20.37
N THR A 129 17.17 -3.94 19.94
CA THR A 129 16.84 -2.50 20.01
C THR A 129 17.04 -1.79 18.68
N SER A 130 17.23 -2.53 17.58
CA SER A 130 17.41 -1.91 16.26
C SER A 130 17.00 -2.80 15.11
N PHE A 131 16.51 -2.16 14.05
CA PHE A 131 16.20 -2.82 12.79
C PHE A 131 16.58 -1.93 11.62
N LYS A 132 16.82 -2.55 10.48
CA LYS A 132 17.19 -1.88 9.24
C LYS A 132 15.96 -1.73 8.34
N LEU A 133 15.77 -0.54 7.81
CA LEU A 133 14.79 -0.26 6.77
C LEU A 133 15.26 -0.87 5.46
N VAL A 134 14.37 -1.63 4.84
CA VAL A 134 14.56 -2.26 3.55
C VAL A 134 13.50 -1.70 2.62
N ARG A 135 13.94 -1.17 1.49
CA ARG A 135 13.04 -0.91 0.38
C ARG A 135 12.54 -2.25 -0.14
N ASN A 136 11.23 -2.48 -0.03
CA ASN A 136 10.36 -2.33 -1.20
C ASN A 136 8.89 -2.71 -0.90
N TYR A 137 7.96 -1.77 -0.72
CA TYR A 137 6.51 -2.09 -0.66
C TYR A 137 5.72 -1.67 -1.92
N ASN A 138 6.26 -0.84 -2.82
CA ASN A 138 5.55 -0.40 -4.04
C ASN A 138 6.45 -0.20 -5.28
N GLU A 139 7.68 -0.70 -5.28
CA GLU A 139 8.68 -0.57 -6.35
C GLU A 139 9.06 -1.94 -6.95
N ILE A 140 9.88 -1.93 -8.01
CA ILE A 140 10.38 -3.12 -8.71
C ILE A 140 10.96 -4.11 -7.70
N ASN A 141 10.62 -5.40 -7.83
CA ASN A 141 10.78 -6.52 -6.91
C ASN A 141 12.24 -6.82 -6.46
N THR A 142 12.96 -5.82 -5.96
CA THR A 142 14.32 -5.90 -5.43
C THR A 142 14.30 -5.37 -4.00
N ARG A 143 14.38 -6.28 -3.03
CA ARG A 143 14.54 -5.90 -1.62
C ARG A 143 15.95 -5.34 -1.43
N LYS A 144 16.08 -4.04 -1.24
CA LYS A 144 17.37 -3.34 -1.07
C LYS A 144 17.38 -2.60 0.25
N ALA A 145 18.50 -2.67 0.98
CA ALA A 145 18.69 -1.82 2.16
C ALA A 145 18.45 -0.35 1.81
N ALA A 146 17.61 0.32 2.60
CA ALA A 146 17.32 1.72 2.37
C ALA A 146 18.56 2.57 2.68
N THR A 147 18.81 3.58 1.85
CA THR A 147 19.91 4.53 2.04
C THR A 147 19.35 5.92 2.18
N PHE A 148 19.83 6.66 3.17
CA PHE A 148 19.36 8.00 3.49
C PHE A 148 20.48 9.02 3.38
N THR A 149 20.13 10.23 2.97
CA THR A 149 20.95 11.42 3.18
C THR A 149 20.41 12.20 4.37
N GLY A 150 21.29 12.83 5.15
CA GLY A 150 20.93 13.52 6.38
C GLY A 150 20.60 12.56 7.54
N THR A 151 20.15 13.13 8.65
CA THR A 151 19.71 12.38 9.84
C THR A 151 18.31 12.82 10.24
N SER A 152 17.61 11.96 10.96
CA SER A 152 16.32 12.30 11.55
C SER A 152 16.20 11.76 12.96
N THR A 153 15.52 12.52 13.80
CA THR A 153 15.30 12.21 15.21
C THR A 153 13.81 12.06 15.48
N ASP A 154 13.53 11.33 16.56
CA ASP A 154 12.19 11.15 17.11
C ASP A 154 11.13 10.57 16.13
N PRO A 155 11.44 9.62 15.22
CA PRO A 155 10.39 9.04 14.39
C PRO A 155 9.48 8.13 15.22
N THR A 156 8.19 8.21 14.94
CA THR A 156 7.22 7.21 15.39
C THR A 156 7.11 6.12 14.33
N VAL A 157 7.26 4.87 14.73
CA VAL A 157 7.18 3.69 13.86
C VAL A 157 5.84 3.02 14.08
N SER A 158 4.94 3.10 13.11
CA SER A 158 3.62 2.47 13.16
C SER A 158 3.58 1.16 12.37
N TYR A 159 2.95 0.12 12.91
CA TYR A 159 2.95 -1.21 12.30
C TYR A 159 1.72 -2.05 12.65
N ILE A 160 1.34 -2.92 11.70
CA ILE A 160 0.36 -3.98 11.91
C ILE A 160 0.99 -5.29 11.44
N ASN A 161 1.16 -6.24 12.35
CA ASN A 161 1.78 -7.54 12.10
C ASN A 161 1.06 -8.67 12.85
N ALA A 162 1.58 -9.89 12.77
CA ALA A 162 0.94 -11.07 13.36
C ALA A 162 0.80 -10.98 14.90
N SER A 163 1.60 -10.15 15.58
CA SER A 163 1.53 -9.99 17.04
C SER A 163 0.34 -9.14 17.49
N ASN A 164 -0.11 -8.17 16.69
CA ASN A 164 -1.09 -7.17 17.09
C ASN A 164 -2.36 -7.11 16.22
N VAL A 165 -2.37 -7.71 15.02
CA VAL A 165 -3.46 -7.60 14.04
C VAL A 165 -4.84 -7.95 14.60
N LEU A 166 -4.95 -8.98 15.44
CA LEU A 166 -6.23 -9.38 16.07
C LEU A 166 -6.75 -8.30 17.03
N SER A 167 -5.86 -7.68 17.79
CA SER A 167 -6.19 -6.58 18.70
C SER A 167 -6.59 -5.32 17.92
N VAL A 168 -5.92 -5.05 16.79
CA VAL A 168 -6.27 -3.95 15.89
C VAL A 168 -7.67 -4.16 15.30
N LEU A 169 -7.94 -5.33 14.73
CA LEU A 169 -9.26 -5.66 14.18
C LEU A 169 -10.35 -5.64 15.25
N SER A 170 -10.04 -6.08 16.48
CA SER A 170 -10.98 -5.95 17.61
C SER A 170 -11.26 -4.49 17.95
N SER A 171 -10.25 -3.63 17.95
CA SER A 171 -10.42 -2.19 18.15
C SER A 171 -11.26 -1.56 17.04
N VAL A 172 -11.01 -1.91 15.78
CA VAL A 172 -11.82 -1.46 14.63
C VAL A 172 -13.26 -1.92 14.82
N TYR A 173 -13.46 -3.21 15.10
CA TYR A 173 -14.78 -3.76 15.38
C TYR A 173 -15.43 -3.11 16.59
N SER A 174 -14.72 -2.61 17.59
CA SER A 174 -15.39 -1.94 18.72
C SER A 174 -15.85 -0.52 18.38
N GLN A 175 -15.20 0.13 17.41
CA GLN A 175 -15.36 1.56 17.12
C GLN A 175 -16.29 1.88 15.95
N LEU A 176 -16.59 0.89 15.09
CA LEU A 176 -17.54 1.08 13.98
C LEU A 176 -18.96 1.41 14.49
N ASP A 177 -19.82 2.06 13.72
CA ASP A 177 -21.21 2.22 14.14
C ASP A 177 -21.97 0.89 13.94
N PRO A 178 -22.70 0.34 14.93
CA PRO A 178 -23.56 -0.83 14.72
C PRO A 178 -24.49 -0.72 13.51
N ALA A 179 -24.97 0.47 13.17
CA ALA A 179 -25.86 0.70 12.02
C ALA A 179 -25.17 0.46 10.66
N ASP A 180 -23.89 0.79 10.56
CA ASP A 180 -23.08 0.55 9.35
C ASP A 180 -22.67 -0.92 9.25
N ARG A 181 -22.35 -1.56 10.39
CA ARG A 181 -21.92 -2.95 10.45
C ARG A 181 -23.00 -3.95 10.06
N SER A 182 -24.27 -3.61 10.26
CA SER A 182 -25.39 -4.50 9.94
C SER A 182 -25.79 -4.47 8.47
N GLN A 183 -25.14 -3.64 7.65
CA GLN A 183 -25.45 -3.54 6.22
C GLN A 183 -24.72 -4.65 5.45
N ASP A 184 -25.41 -5.26 4.50
CA ASP A 184 -24.88 -6.37 3.69
C ASP A 184 -23.73 -5.95 2.74
N ASP A 185 -23.60 -4.65 2.46
CA ASP A 185 -22.59 -4.09 1.55
C ASP A 185 -21.38 -3.46 2.26
N PHE A 186 -21.29 -3.62 3.59
CA PHE A 186 -20.18 -3.11 4.39
C PHE A 186 -18.98 -4.06 4.37
N ASN A 187 -17.85 -3.58 3.83
CA ASN A 187 -16.62 -4.36 3.72
C ASN A 187 -15.46 -3.65 4.41
N LEU A 188 -14.58 -4.44 5.04
CA LEU A 188 -13.29 -3.95 5.53
C LEU A 188 -12.22 -4.20 4.47
N GLN A 189 -11.69 -3.13 3.91
CA GLN A 189 -10.63 -3.16 2.91
C GLN A 189 -9.27 -3.07 3.61
N ILE A 190 -8.43 -4.06 3.37
CA ILE A 190 -7.13 -4.21 4.03
C ILE A 190 -6.00 -4.45 3.01
N PRO A 191 -4.78 -3.99 3.30
CA PRO A 191 -3.61 -4.28 2.49
C PRO A 191 -3.18 -5.75 2.66
N LEU A 192 -2.47 -6.27 1.66
CA LEU A 192 -1.99 -7.67 1.66
C LEU A 192 -1.21 -8.07 2.92
N HIS A 193 -0.31 -7.21 3.41
CA HIS A 193 0.50 -7.57 4.58
C HIS A 193 -0.33 -7.72 5.85
N VAL A 194 -1.41 -6.93 6.00
CA VAL A 194 -2.37 -7.08 7.11
C VAL A 194 -3.16 -8.37 6.95
N GLY A 195 -3.59 -8.71 5.73
CA GLY A 195 -4.27 -9.97 5.44
C GLY A 195 -3.41 -11.20 5.75
N TYR A 196 -2.13 -11.19 5.37
CA TYR A 196 -1.20 -12.26 5.70
C TYR A 196 -0.87 -12.32 7.19
N ALA A 197 -0.68 -11.17 7.84
CA ALA A 197 -0.51 -11.10 9.29
C ALA A 197 -1.72 -11.71 10.02
N TYR A 198 -2.94 -11.44 9.54
CA TYR A 198 -4.17 -12.00 10.09
C TYR A 198 -4.21 -13.53 9.94
N ALA A 199 -3.94 -14.06 8.76
CA ALA A 199 -3.88 -15.50 8.52
C ALA A 199 -2.83 -16.19 9.39
N GLN A 200 -1.65 -15.57 9.54
CA GLN A 200 -0.59 -16.06 10.40
C GLN A 200 -0.99 -16.02 11.89
N ALA A 201 -1.62 -14.95 12.35
CA ALA A 201 -2.12 -14.83 13.72
C ALA A 201 -3.18 -15.89 14.04
N GLN A 202 -4.09 -16.18 13.09
CA GLN A 202 -5.04 -17.27 13.22
C GLN A 202 -4.33 -18.63 13.30
N ALA A 203 -3.35 -18.90 12.43
CA ALA A 203 -2.59 -20.14 12.44
C ALA A 203 -1.83 -20.36 13.76
N ASN A 204 -1.24 -19.30 14.33
CA ASN A 204 -0.55 -19.34 15.62
C ASN A 204 -1.48 -19.62 16.81
N LYS A 205 -2.77 -19.28 16.70
CA LYS A 205 -3.79 -19.48 17.75
C LYS A 205 -4.60 -20.77 17.56
N ALA A 206 -4.48 -21.43 16.41
CA ALA A 206 -5.19 -22.67 16.11
C ALA A 206 -4.56 -23.85 16.90
N VAL A 207 -5.05 -24.07 18.11
CA VAL A 207 -4.68 -25.22 18.95
C VAL A 207 -5.43 -26.46 18.44
N ASN A 208 -4.71 -27.56 18.16
CA ASN A 208 -5.25 -28.88 17.81
C ASN A 208 -6.08 -28.98 16.51
N VAL A 209 -5.82 -28.14 15.51
CA VAL A 209 -6.46 -28.26 14.19
C VAL A 209 -5.42 -28.71 13.16
N LEU A 210 -5.53 -29.97 12.70
CA LEU A 210 -4.63 -30.55 11.68
C LEU A 210 -4.60 -29.73 10.37
N ASN A 211 -5.71 -29.04 10.06
CA ASN A 211 -5.88 -28.15 8.90
C ASN A 211 -5.54 -26.68 9.19
N ALA A 212 -4.86 -26.37 10.31
CA ALA A 212 -4.46 -25.00 10.62
C ALA A 212 -3.54 -24.39 9.55
N PHE A 213 -2.76 -25.23 8.85
CA PHE A 213 -1.67 -24.81 7.97
C PHE A 213 -1.87 -25.17 6.48
N THR A 214 -2.91 -25.93 6.13
CA THR A 214 -3.05 -26.51 4.77
C THR A 214 -3.98 -25.73 3.85
N ASP A 215 -5.01 -25.07 4.40
CA ASP A 215 -6.07 -24.42 3.62
C ASP A 215 -6.01 -22.90 3.78
N SER A 216 -6.27 -22.17 2.68
CA SER A 216 -6.39 -20.71 2.71
C SER A 216 -7.52 -20.33 3.67
N LYS A 217 -7.20 -19.56 4.71
CA LYS A 217 -8.17 -19.14 5.71
C LYS A 217 -9.19 -18.19 5.10
N GLN A 218 -10.45 -18.36 5.52
CA GLN A 218 -11.50 -17.42 5.20
C GLN A 218 -11.13 -16.06 5.80
N MET A 219 -11.26 -15.02 4.99
CA MET A 219 -10.89 -13.65 5.35
C MET A 219 -12.13 -12.95 5.86
N ASP A 220 -12.60 -13.38 7.02
CA ASP A 220 -13.71 -12.79 7.74
C ASP A 220 -13.34 -12.54 9.21
N TYR A 221 -13.80 -11.40 9.74
CA TYR A 221 -13.60 -11.08 11.15
C TYR A 221 -14.94 -10.79 11.80
N LEU A 222 -15.37 -11.68 12.70
CA LEU A 222 -16.65 -11.59 13.43
C LEU A 222 -17.86 -11.39 12.49
N GLY A 223 -17.84 -12.03 11.32
CA GLY A 223 -18.91 -11.96 10.32
C GLY A 223 -18.77 -10.83 9.28
N MET A 224 -17.78 -9.95 9.41
CA MET A 224 -17.51 -8.93 8.39
C MET A 224 -16.45 -9.43 7.39
N PRO A 225 -16.69 -9.30 6.07
CA PRO A 225 -15.73 -9.70 5.06
C PRO A 225 -14.51 -8.75 5.04
N LEU A 226 -13.31 -9.35 5.05
CA LEU A 226 -12.04 -8.67 4.84
C LEU A 226 -11.64 -8.78 3.36
N GLN A 227 -11.65 -7.65 2.66
CA GLN A 227 -11.27 -7.57 1.26
C GLN A 227 -9.79 -7.20 1.12
N LEU A 228 -8.99 -8.12 0.58
CA LEU A 228 -7.54 -7.90 0.37
C LEU A 228 -7.28 -7.07 -0.89
N MET A 229 -6.53 -5.99 -0.74
CA MET A 229 -6.17 -5.06 -1.82
C MET A 229 -4.68 -5.13 -2.14
N ASN A 230 -4.33 -5.40 -3.40
CA ASN A 230 -2.98 -5.76 -3.86
C ASN A 230 -2.02 -4.56 -3.91
N HIS A 231 -2.54 -3.34 -4.10
CA HIS A 231 -1.74 -2.12 -4.22
C HIS A 231 -2.23 -0.98 -3.32
N TRP A 232 -2.62 -1.36 -2.09
CA TRP A 232 -3.14 -0.45 -1.07
C TRP A 232 -2.03 0.28 -0.31
N GLN A 233 -2.39 1.30 0.47
CA GLN A 233 -1.46 1.93 1.40
C GLN A 233 -1.16 0.97 2.56
N ALA A 234 0.10 0.81 2.92
CA ALA A 234 0.47 -0.01 4.07
C ALA A 234 -0.09 0.57 5.38
N ASN A 235 -0.31 -0.31 6.37
CA ASN A 235 -0.82 0.00 7.70
C ASN A 235 -2.08 0.88 7.69
N THR A 236 -2.96 0.67 6.69
CA THR A 236 -4.19 1.43 6.50
C THR A 236 -5.36 0.45 6.41
N ILE A 237 -6.46 0.72 7.13
CA ILE A 237 -7.70 -0.08 7.06
C ILE A 237 -8.84 0.88 6.74
N LEU A 238 -9.63 0.55 5.73
CA LEU A 238 -10.82 1.32 5.35
C LEU A 238 -12.06 0.46 5.58
N GLY A 239 -12.97 0.94 6.43
CA GLY A 239 -14.32 0.38 6.53
C GLY A 239 -15.29 1.30 5.82
N ALA A 240 -15.89 0.82 4.73
CA ALA A 240 -16.87 1.58 3.98
C ALA A 240 -17.84 0.64 3.27
N ARG A 241 -19.04 1.16 3.04
CA ARG A 241 -20.02 0.51 2.16
C ARG A 241 -19.57 0.62 0.71
N ALA A 242 -19.66 -0.48 -0.04
CA ALA A 242 -19.32 -0.47 -1.47
C ALA A 242 -20.16 0.56 -2.24
N SER A 243 -21.44 0.75 -1.85
CA SER A 243 -22.35 1.74 -2.43
C SER A 243 -21.97 3.20 -2.19
N ASN A 244 -21.09 3.47 -1.22
CA ASN A 244 -20.63 4.83 -0.89
C ASN A 244 -19.35 5.23 -1.64
N LEU A 245 -18.72 4.29 -2.35
CA LEU A 245 -17.49 4.52 -3.11
C LEU A 245 -17.82 4.62 -4.61
N PHE A 246 -17.38 5.70 -5.26
CA PHE A 246 -17.70 5.99 -6.66
C PHE A 246 -16.43 6.12 -7.51
N LEU A 247 -16.44 5.43 -8.65
CA LEU A 247 -15.53 5.66 -9.76
C LEU A 247 -16.36 6.23 -10.93
N GLY A 248 -16.15 7.50 -11.23
CA GLY A 248 -16.71 8.16 -12.40
C GLY A 248 -15.74 8.09 -13.58
N VAL A 249 -16.24 7.71 -14.74
CA VAL A 249 -15.55 7.87 -16.02
C VAL A 249 -16.32 8.88 -16.87
N ASP A 250 -15.62 9.64 -17.69
CA ASP A 250 -16.27 10.60 -18.59
C ASP A 250 -16.97 9.84 -19.73
N LEU A 251 -18.24 10.16 -19.99
CA LEU A 251 -19.08 9.54 -21.02
C LEU A 251 -19.17 10.37 -22.31
N LEU A 252 -18.79 11.66 -22.27
CA LEU A 252 -19.10 12.63 -23.33
C LEU A 252 -17.84 13.21 -24.01
N GLY A 253 -16.65 12.92 -23.49
CA GLY A 253 -15.36 13.36 -24.03
C GLY A 253 -14.43 12.18 -24.27
N ASP A 254 -14.82 11.27 -25.17
CA ASP A 254 -14.13 10.01 -25.42
C ASP A 254 -12.88 10.21 -26.29
N GLU A 255 -11.79 10.68 -25.66
CA GLU A 255 -10.43 10.34 -26.10
C GLU A 255 -9.85 9.28 -25.16
N SER A 256 -10.55 8.15 -25.00
CA SER A 256 -9.95 6.94 -24.44
C SER A 256 -9.08 6.25 -25.50
N GLU A 257 -7.90 6.82 -25.77
CA GLU A 257 -6.96 6.27 -26.75
C GLU A 257 -5.97 5.32 -26.06
N LEU A 258 -5.93 4.06 -26.49
CA LEU A 258 -4.82 3.14 -26.24
C LEU A 258 -4.08 2.90 -27.57
N SER A 259 -2.87 3.43 -27.69
CA SER A 259 -2.07 3.31 -28.90
C SER A 259 -0.68 2.77 -28.57
N THR A 260 -0.21 1.79 -29.36
CA THR A 260 1.13 1.20 -29.28
C THR A 260 1.88 1.49 -30.57
N VAL A 261 3.03 2.15 -30.47
CA VAL A 261 3.89 2.47 -31.62
C VAL A 261 5.25 1.82 -31.43
N TYR A 262 5.66 1.03 -32.41
CA TYR A 262 7.01 0.49 -32.49
C TYR A 262 7.94 1.54 -33.10
N MET A 263 9.04 1.88 -32.40
CA MET A 263 9.89 3.02 -32.79
C MET A 263 11.01 2.68 -33.77
N LYS A 264 11.29 1.41 -34.04
CA LYS A 264 12.35 1.00 -34.97
C LYS A 264 12.26 1.68 -36.34
N PRO A 265 11.09 1.80 -37.00
CA PRO A 265 11.01 2.49 -38.29
C PRO A 265 11.17 4.03 -38.22
N TYR A 266 11.06 4.64 -37.04
CA TYR A 266 11.06 6.11 -36.88
C TYR A 266 12.35 6.67 -36.29
N THR A 267 12.92 6.02 -35.27
CA THR A 267 14.14 6.48 -34.57
C THR A 267 15.24 5.43 -34.52
N ASN A 268 15.02 4.27 -35.16
CA ASN A 268 15.94 3.12 -35.11
C ASN A 268 16.19 2.55 -33.70
N ASP A 269 15.36 2.93 -32.73
CA ASP A 269 15.38 2.39 -31.38
C ASP A 269 14.54 1.12 -31.30
N ASN A 270 15.09 0.07 -30.69
CA ASN A 270 14.36 -1.18 -30.40
C ASN A 270 13.42 -1.01 -29.19
N VAL A 271 12.53 -0.03 -29.25
CA VAL A 271 11.62 0.34 -28.15
C VAL A 271 10.17 0.37 -28.66
N VAL A 272 9.26 -0.20 -27.89
CA VAL A 272 7.82 -0.05 -28.07
C VAL A 272 7.35 1.04 -27.10
N ARG A 273 6.67 2.07 -27.60
CA ARG A 273 6.02 3.08 -26.76
C ARG A 273 4.52 2.86 -26.79
N MET A 274 3.90 2.92 -25.63
CA MET A 274 2.45 2.82 -25.49
C MET A 274 1.93 4.07 -24.80
N LYS A 275 0.76 4.52 -25.25
CA LYS A 275 0.06 5.68 -24.71
C LYS A 275 -1.37 5.28 -24.42
N ALA A 276 -1.76 5.41 -23.15
CA ALA A 276 -3.14 5.27 -22.70
C ALA A 276 -3.59 6.64 -22.19
N ARG A 277 -4.76 7.10 -22.66
CA ARG A 277 -5.44 8.29 -22.13
C ARG A 277 -6.80 7.86 -21.62
N MET A 278 -7.14 8.29 -20.41
CA MET A 278 -8.46 8.06 -19.83
C MET A 278 -8.72 9.18 -18.82
N LYS A 279 -9.97 9.65 -18.78
CA LYS A 279 -10.43 10.60 -17.78
C LYS A 279 -11.33 9.90 -16.78
N ALA A 280 -10.86 9.83 -15.55
CA ALA A 280 -11.56 9.22 -14.43
C ALA A 280 -11.57 10.18 -13.24
N ALA A 281 -12.53 10.00 -12.35
CA ALA A 281 -12.66 10.69 -11.07
C ALA A 281 -13.07 9.68 -10.00
N VAL A 282 -12.49 9.78 -8.81
CA VAL A 282 -12.87 8.97 -7.64
C VAL A 282 -13.53 9.87 -6.60
N ASN A 283 -14.63 9.42 -6.00
CA ASN A 283 -15.33 10.19 -4.98
C ASN A 283 -16.08 9.28 -3.99
N PHE A 284 -16.50 9.83 -2.87
CA PHE A 284 -17.41 9.19 -1.92
C PHE A 284 -18.55 10.17 -1.57
N LYS A 285 -19.70 9.65 -1.15
CA LYS A 285 -20.90 10.49 -0.95
C LYS A 285 -21.09 10.92 0.50
N PHE A 286 -20.94 9.99 1.43
CA PHE A 286 -21.20 10.20 2.85
C PHE A 286 -19.92 9.97 3.67
N ALA A 287 -19.30 11.04 4.14
CA ALA A 287 -18.07 10.98 4.92
C ALA A 287 -18.26 10.28 6.27
N ASN A 288 -19.44 10.45 6.88
CA ASN A 288 -19.79 9.97 8.22
C ASN A 288 -19.98 8.45 8.29
N GLU A 289 -20.15 7.77 7.16
CA GLU A 289 -20.30 6.31 7.07
C GLU A 289 -18.97 5.63 6.67
N ILE A 290 -17.86 6.36 6.82
CA ILE A 290 -16.52 5.87 6.49
C ILE A 290 -15.69 5.84 7.77
N PHE A 291 -15.14 4.66 8.02
CA PHE A 291 -14.11 4.44 9.01
C PHE A 291 -12.75 4.37 8.33
N TYR A 292 -11.81 5.18 8.79
CA TYR A 292 -10.45 5.20 8.25
C TYR A 292 -9.41 5.08 9.36
N LEU A 293 -8.64 4.00 9.30
CA LEU A 293 -7.47 3.81 10.16
C LEU A 293 -6.21 3.94 9.32
N SER A 294 -5.26 4.74 9.79
CA SER A 294 -3.95 4.91 9.16
C SER A 294 -2.85 5.08 10.21
N ALA A 295 -1.61 4.84 9.77
CA ALA A 295 -0.42 5.28 10.48
C ALA A 295 -0.38 6.82 10.64
#